data_AF-A0A7U6KR45-F1
#
_entry.id   AF-A0A7U6KR45-F1
#
_cell.length_a   1.000
_cell.length_b   1.000
_cell.length_c   1.000
_cell.angle_alpha   90.00
_cell.angle_beta   90.00
_cell.angle_gamma   90.00
#
_symmetry.space_group_name_H-M   'P 1'
#
loop_
_entity.id
_entity.type
_entity.pdbx_description
1 polymer ?
#
loop_
_entity_poly.entity_id
_entity_poly.type
_entity_poly.pdbx_seq_one_letter_code
_entity_poly.pdbx_strand_id
1 'polypeptide(L)'
;MSMSASPLTPLDYIAEGYWQDFLAGRPIAGGIAYETELHNCALDESLESLQRIDTLLSQVRRDMIKGGIWNEATLLVDEHYRNFMVFLAFYAGRVLAQQWQNKPHWYGQFELRKRYPELSLITDDFYQHMAVGYGDNNAATDALPLFFPLEPIGLRLFGNIDRPFEALQGGTGGEWTIPSSQRKIARFNGSS
;
A
#
# COMPACT_ATOMS: atom_id res chain seq x y z
N MET A 1 -5.14 -24.33 -23.10
CA MET A 1 -5.95 -24.19 -21.88
C MET A 1 -6.15 -22.69 -21.66
N SER A 2 -7.39 -22.20 -21.74
CA SER A 2 -7.68 -20.77 -21.51
C SER A 2 -7.58 -20.52 -20.02
N MET A 3 -6.56 -19.79 -19.57
CA MET A 3 -6.49 -19.33 -18.18
C MET A 3 -7.59 -18.28 -17.98
N SER A 4 -8.61 -18.61 -17.20
CA SER A 4 -9.63 -17.63 -16.78
C SER A 4 -9.01 -16.72 -15.73
N ALA A 5 -8.83 -15.44 -16.02
CA ALA A 5 -8.42 -14.45 -15.03
C ALA A 5 -9.36 -14.47 -13.82
N SER A 6 -8.84 -14.21 -12.61
CA SER A 6 -9.70 -14.01 -11.44
C SER A 6 -10.70 -12.86 -11.73
N PRO A 7 -11.97 -12.98 -11.30
CA PRO A 7 -12.94 -11.93 -11.51
C PRO A 7 -12.53 -10.67 -10.73
N LEU A 8 -12.67 -9.50 -11.36
CA LEU A 8 -12.39 -8.23 -10.71
C LEU A 8 -13.27 -8.02 -9.48
N THR A 9 -12.68 -7.48 -8.41
CA THR A 9 -13.36 -7.11 -7.18
C THR A 9 -13.82 -5.65 -7.22
N PRO A 10 -14.71 -5.21 -6.31
CA PRO A 10 -15.03 -3.79 -6.16
C PRO A 10 -13.80 -2.89 -5.96
N LEU A 11 -12.77 -3.38 -5.25
CA LEU A 11 -11.54 -2.60 -5.03
C LEU A 11 -10.72 -2.42 -6.30
N ASP A 12 -10.75 -3.37 -7.25
CA ASP A 12 -10.09 -3.17 -8.55
C ASP A 12 -10.70 -1.99 -9.30
N TYR A 13 -12.03 -1.88 -9.29
CA TYR A 13 -12.74 -0.75 -9.93
C TYR A 13 -12.48 0.57 -9.21
N ILE A 14 -12.44 0.57 -7.87
CA ILE A 14 -12.14 1.77 -7.07
C ILE A 14 -10.72 2.24 -7.34
N ALA A 15 -9.74 1.32 -7.34
CA ALA A 15 -8.34 1.63 -7.62
C ALA A 15 -8.15 2.28 -9.00
N GLU A 16 -8.85 1.76 -10.00
CA GLU A 16 -8.80 2.33 -11.35
C GLU A 16 -9.52 3.68 -11.42
N GLY A 17 -10.70 3.80 -10.81
CA GLY A 17 -11.45 5.07 -10.76
C GLY A 17 -10.63 6.20 -10.12
N TYR A 18 -10.01 5.94 -8.97
CA TYR A 18 -9.16 6.91 -8.27
C TYR A 18 -7.99 7.35 -9.15
N TRP A 19 -7.36 6.41 -9.86
CA TRP A 19 -6.26 6.74 -10.76
C TRP A 19 -6.70 7.59 -11.95
N GLN A 20 -7.83 7.25 -12.56
CA GLN A 20 -8.38 8.01 -13.69
C GLN A 20 -8.81 9.43 -13.29
N ASP A 21 -9.37 9.61 -12.09
CA ASP A 21 -9.71 10.94 -11.57
C ASP A 21 -8.44 11.76 -11.31
N PHE A 22 -7.41 11.16 -10.70
CA PHE A 22 -6.12 11.82 -10.47
C PHE A 22 -5.47 12.28 -11.78
N LEU A 23 -5.39 11.40 -12.78
CA LEU A 23 -4.81 11.72 -14.09
C LEU A 23 -5.57 12.83 -14.81
N ALA A 24 -6.88 12.91 -14.61
CA ALA A 24 -7.73 13.93 -15.21
C ALA A 24 -7.75 15.25 -14.42
N GLY A 25 -7.03 15.34 -13.29
CA GLY A 25 -7.11 16.48 -12.38
C GLY A 25 -8.51 16.70 -11.81
N ARG A 26 -9.32 15.65 -11.73
CA ARG A 26 -10.64 15.68 -11.08
C ARG A 26 -10.46 15.39 -9.59
N PRO A 27 -11.29 15.98 -8.72
CA PRO A 27 -11.29 15.61 -7.32
C PRO A 27 -11.53 14.12 -7.16
N ILE A 28 -10.70 13.45 -6.36
CA ILE A 28 -10.93 12.04 -6.00
C ILE A 28 -12.23 11.92 -5.19
N ALA A 29 -13.02 10.88 -5.47
CA ALA A 29 -14.27 10.63 -4.76
C ALA A 29 -14.07 10.58 -3.24
N GLY A 30 -14.90 11.33 -2.51
CA GLY A 30 -14.80 11.47 -1.05
C GLY A 30 -13.71 12.45 -0.56
N GLY A 31 -12.97 13.08 -1.48
CA GLY A 31 -11.89 14.01 -1.15
C GLY A 31 -10.66 13.32 -0.55
N ILE A 32 -9.48 13.92 -0.74
CA ILE A 32 -8.23 13.44 -0.13
C ILE A 32 -7.47 14.60 0.53
N ALA A 33 -6.82 14.30 1.66
CA ALA A 33 -5.86 15.21 2.24
C ALA A 33 -4.62 15.31 1.34
N TYR A 34 -3.95 16.47 1.34
CA TYR A 34 -2.70 16.71 0.60
C TYR A 34 -2.78 16.47 -0.92
N GLU A 35 -3.95 16.67 -1.54
CA GLU A 35 -4.16 16.46 -2.99
C GLU A 35 -3.21 17.32 -3.84
N THR A 36 -3.01 18.58 -3.45
CA THR A 36 -2.11 19.49 -4.16
C THR A 36 -0.65 19.00 -4.11
N GLU A 37 -0.21 18.55 -2.94
CA GLU A 37 1.13 18.00 -2.73
C GLU A 37 1.32 16.66 -3.45
N LEU A 38 0.27 15.84 -3.56
CA LEU A 38 0.28 14.63 -4.37
C LEU A 38 0.49 14.92 -5.86
N HIS A 39 -0.19 15.93 -6.40
CA HIS A 39 0.05 16.35 -7.79
C HIS A 39 1.50 16.83 -8.01
N ASN A 40 2.08 17.51 -7.01
CA ASN A 40 3.48 17.94 -7.07
C ASN A 40 4.48 16.78 -6.99
N CYS A 41 4.05 15.59 -6.56
CA CYS A 41 4.90 14.39 -6.58
C CYS A 41 5.06 13.80 -7.98
N ALA A 42 4.42 14.33 -9.02
CA ALA A 42 4.56 13.86 -10.41
C ALA A 42 4.48 12.33 -10.53
N LEU A 43 3.32 11.76 -10.17
CA LEU A 43 3.11 10.32 -10.12
C LEU A 43 3.13 9.72 -11.54
N ASP A 44 4.22 9.06 -11.91
CA ASP A 44 4.53 8.53 -13.26
C ASP A 44 4.66 7.00 -13.28
N GLU A 45 4.18 6.35 -12.24
CA GLU A 45 4.24 4.90 -11.99
C GLU A 45 5.68 4.34 -11.87
N SER A 46 6.69 5.21 -11.69
CA SER A 46 8.10 4.79 -11.49
C SER A 46 8.45 4.53 -10.02
N LEU A 47 9.55 3.81 -9.76
CA LEU A 47 10.07 3.67 -8.38
C LEU A 47 10.51 5.01 -7.77
N GLU A 48 11.02 5.92 -8.58
CA GLU A 48 11.39 7.27 -8.17
C GLU A 48 10.17 8.08 -7.71
N SER A 49 8.99 7.86 -8.27
CA SER A 49 7.76 8.49 -7.76
C SER A 49 7.38 8.03 -6.35
N LEU A 50 7.67 6.76 -5.99
CA LEU A 50 7.48 6.28 -4.62
C LEU A 50 8.45 6.96 -3.65
N GLN A 51 9.67 7.31 -4.10
CA GLN A 51 10.61 8.09 -3.28
C GLN A 51 10.10 9.52 -3.04
N ARG A 52 9.43 10.12 -4.04
CA ARG A 52 8.77 11.42 -3.89
C ARG A 52 7.61 11.33 -2.88
N ILE A 53 6.81 10.27 -2.95
CA ILE A 53 5.77 9.98 -1.93
C ILE A 53 6.38 9.78 -0.54
N ASP A 54 7.48 9.04 -0.40
CA ASP A 54 8.13 8.85 0.90
C ASP A 54 8.61 10.18 1.51
N THR A 55 9.12 11.07 0.65
CA THR A 55 9.50 12.44 1.03
C THR A 55 8.27 13.25 1.48
N LEU A 56 7.16 13.15 0.74
CA LEU A 56 5.89 13.78 1.12
C LEU A 56 5.39 13.25 2.47
N LEU A 57 5.33 11.94 2.67
CA LEU A 57 4.89 11.33 3.94
C LEU A 57 5.74 11.82 5.13
N SER A 58 7.04 12.00 4.90
CA SER A 58 7.94 12.57 5.91
C SER A 58 7.63 14.04 6.22
N GLN A 59 7.27 14.83 5.21
CA GLN A 59 6.85 16.23 5.39
C GLN A 59 5.53 16.30 6.14
N VAL A 60 4.52 15.57 5.66
CA VAL A 60 3.18 15.44 6.28
C VAL A 60 3.30 15.07 7.76
N ARG A 61 4.09 14.05 8.10
CA ARG A 61 4.33 13.67 9.49
C ARG A 61 4.90 14.81 10.32
N ARG A 62 5.94 15.50 9.83
CA ARG A 62 6.56 16.62 10.56
C ARG A 62 5.58 17.76 10.76
N ASP A 63 4.76 18.06 9.77
CA ASP A 63 3.81 19.17 9.83
C ASP A 63 2.65 18.85 10.79
N MET A 64 2.17 17.61 10.82
CA MET A 64 1.19 17.15 11.81
C MET A 64 1.73 17.22 13.24
N ILE A 65 3.00 16.83 13.46
CA ILE A 65 3.65 16.92 14.78
C ILE A 65 3.77 18.38 15.22
N LYS A 66 4.25 19.26 14.32
CA LYS A 66 4.36 20.70 14.62
C LYS A 66 3.01 21.36 14.89
N GLY A 67 1.97 20.93 14.17
CA GLY A 67 0.60 21.41 14.35
C GLY A 67 -0.12 20.86 15.58
N GLY A 68 0.48 19.89 16.30
CA GLY A 68 -0.14 19.26 17.47
C GLY A 68 -1.33 18.36 17.15
N ILE A 69 -1.50 17.95 15.88
CA ILE A 69 -2.60 17.11 15.41
C ILE A 69 -2.18 15.66 15.12
N TRP A 70 -0.94 15.31 15.46
CA TRP A 70 -0.39 13.97 15.23
C TRP A 70 -0.97 12.96 16.24
N ASN A 71 -2.14 12.43 15.91
CA ASN A 71 -2.84 11.38 16.65
C ASN A 71 -3.48 10.40 15.65
N GLU A 72 -2.96 9.17 15.61
CA GLU A 72 -3.41 8.14 14.67
C GLU A 72 -4.92 7.89 14.73
N ALA A 73 -5.47 7.65 15.93
CA ALA A 73 -6.90 7.35 16.10
C ALA A 73 -7.79 8.50 15.59
N THR A 74 -7.38 9.74 15.79
CA THR A 74 -8.14 10.92 15.33
C THR A 74 -8.06 11.07 13.82
N LEU A 75 -6.87 10.87 13.24
CA LEU A 75 -6.64 11.01 11.80
C LEU A 75 -7.30 9.87 11.01
N LEU A 76 -7.39 8.67 11.57
CA LEU A 76 -8.09 7.53 10.96
C LEU A 76 -9.63 7.66 11.05
N VAL A 77 -10.18 8.64 11.79
CA VAL A 77 -11.61 8.98 11.74
C VAL A 77 -11.92 9.95 10.60
N ASP A 78 -10.96 10.77 10.19
CA ASP A 78 -11.13 11.71 9.09
C ASP A 78 -11.03 11.01 7.73
N GLU A 79 -12.10 11.09 6.95
CA GLU A 79 -12.20 10.44 5.64
C GLU A 79 -11.14 10.92 4.65
N HIS A 80 -10.72 12.19 4.71
CA HIS A 80 -9.73 12.74 3.78
C HIS A 80 -8.35 12.11 3.99
N TYR A 81 -7.96 11.87 5.25
CA TYR A 81 -6.70 11.20 5.59
C TYR A 81 -6.74 9.72 5.26
N ARG A 82 -7.87 9.05 5.51
CA ARG A 82 -8.07 7.66 5.10
C ARG A 82 -7.98 7.51 3.59
N ASN A 83 -8.70 8.35 2.84
CA ASN A 83 -8.71 8.31 1.38
C ASN A 83 -7.34 8.64 0.81
N PHE A 84 -6.59 9.57 1.43
CA PHE A 84 -5.19 9.83 1.09
C PHE A 84 -4.33 8.56 1.24
N MET A 85 -4.42 7.85 2.36
CA MET A 85 -3.66 6.61 2.57
C MET A 85 -4.09 5.49 1.62
N VAL A 86 -5.39 5.36 1.35
CA VAL A 86 -5.95 4.39 0.38
C VAL A 86 -5.48 4.70 -1.04
N PHE A 87 -5.48 5.98 -1.45
CA PHE A 87 -4.96 6.41 -2.74
C PHE A 87 -3.47 6.05 -2.89
N LEU A 88 -2.66 6.36 -1.87
CA LEU A 88 -1.25 6.00 -1.84
C LEU A 88 -1.04 4.48 -1.88
N ALA A 89 -1.90 3.72 -1.22
CA ALA A 89 -1.87 2.27 -1.27
C ALA A 89 -2.13 1.74 -2.68
N PHE A 90 -3.18 2.24 -3.36
CA PHE A 90 -3.47 1.89 -4.75
C PHE A 90 -2.29 2.24 -5.68
N TYR A 91 -1.72 3.43 -5.51
CA TYR A 91 -0.60 3.87 -6.31
C TYR A 91 0.65 3.01 -6.09
N ALA A 92 1.01 2.71 -4.84
CA ALA A 92 2.12 1.82 -4.51
C ALA A 92 1.92 0.43 -5.12
N GLY A 93 0.70 -0.09 -5.06
CA GLY A 93 0.36 -1.36 -5.71
C GLY A 93 0.55 -1.30 -7.23
N ARG A 94 0.14 -0.21 -7.88
CA ARG A 94 0.33 -0.03 -9.33
C ARG A 94 1.81 -0.02 -9.73
N VAL A 95 2.64 0.74 -9.02
CA VAL A 95 4.09 0.80 -9.28
C VAL A 95 4.73 -0.58 -9.14
N LEU A 96 4.42 -1.32 -8.07
CA LEU A 96 4.97 -2.66 -7.86
C LEU A 96 4.52 -3.65 -8.94
N ALA A 97 3.26 -3.57 -9.37
CA ALA A 97 2.75 -4.39 -10.47
C ALA A 97 3.54 -4.14 -11.76
N GLN A 98 3.83 -2.87 -12.07
CA GLN A 98 4.62 -2.51 -13.24
C GLN A 98 6.06 -3.05 -13.16
N GLN A 99 6.70 -2.99 -12.00
CA GLN A 99 8.04 -3.57 -11.79
C GLN A 99 8.08 -5.08 -12.03
N TRP A 100 6.99 -5.78 -11.70
CA TRP A 100 6.89 -7.23 -11.86
C TRP A 100 6.20 -7.68 -13.15
N GLN A 101 5.94 -6.74 -14.07
CA GLN A 101 5.25 -6.98 -15.34
C GLN A 101 3.92 -7.75 -15.15
N ASN A 102 3.20 -7.41 -14.08
CA ASN A 102 1.96 -8.06 -13.69
C ASN A 102 0.83 -7.03 -13.57
N LYS A 103 -0.38 -7.51 -13.28
CA LYS A 103 -1.52 -6.64 -12.95
C LYS A 103 -1.77 -6.70 -11.44
N PRO A 104 -2.04 -5.55 -10.78
CA PRO A 104 -2.47 -5.57 -9.41
C PRO A 104 -3.90 -6.11 -9.36
N HIS A 105 -4.14 -7.08 -8.49
CA HIS A 105 -5.49 -7.54 -8.17
C HIS A 105 -5.76 -7.28 -6.68
N TRP A 106 -6.79 -6.49 -6.42
CA TRP A 106 -7.13 -5.99 -5.09
C TRP A 106 -8.16 -6.86 -4.41
N TYR A 107 -7.96 -7.08 -3.11
CA TYR A 107 -8.85 -7.86 -2.26
C TYR A 107 -9.24 -7.04 -1.02
N GLY A 108 -10.53 -7.01 -0.70
CA GLY A 108 -11.02 -6.48 0.57
C GLY A 108 -11.04 -7.56 1.65
N GLN A 109 -11.36 -7.20 2.89
CA GLN A 109 -11.43 -8.19 3.98
C GLN A 109 -12.39 -9.35 3.69
N PHE A 110 -13.49 -9.10 2.99
CA PHE A 110 -14.45 -10.16 2.65
C PHE A 110 -13.81 -11.20 1.71
N GLU A 111 -13.18 -10.74 0.63
CA GLU A 111 -12.49 -11.60 -0.33
C GLU A 111 -11.30 -12.31 0.32
N LEU A 112 -10.53 -11.59 1.16
CA LEU A 112 -9.39 -12.14 1.87
C LEU A 112 -9.79 -13.27 2.82
N ARG A 113 -10.81 -13.07 3.67
CA ARG A 113 -11.30 -14.12 4.58
C ARG A 113 -11.80 -15.37 3.84
N LYS A 114 -12.39 -15.17 2.66
CA LYS A 114 -12.91 -16.26 1.85
C LYS A 114 -11.78 -17.04 1.17
N ARG A 115 -10.76 -16.35 0.66
CA ARG A 115 -9.69 -16.94 -0.16
C ARG A 115 -8.49 -17.42 0.65
N TYR A 116 -8.25 -16.79 1.80
CA TYR A 116 -7.12 -17.04 2.71
C TYR A 116 -7.65 -17.19 4.14
N PRO A 117 -8.40 -18.26 4.46
CA PRO A 117 -8.98 -18.45 5.79
C PRO A 117 -7.93 -18.62 6.90
N GLU A 118 -6.70 -19.02 6.56
CA GLU A 118 -5.54 -19.11 7.44
C GLU A 118 -4.94 -17.75 7.82
N LEU A 119 -5.34 -16.68 7.11
CA LEU A 119 -4.87 -15.33 7.37
C LEU A 119 -5.54 -14.78 8.63
N SER A 120 -4.75 -14.54 9.67
CA SER A 120 -5.20 -13.93 10.93
C SER A 120 -5.50 -12.43 10.76
N LEU A 121 -6.62 -12.12 10.11
CA LEU A 121 -7.10 -10.76 9.92
C LEU A 121 -7.79 -10.23 11.18
N ILE A 122 -7.42 -9.02 11.59
CA ILE A 122 -8.12 -8.29 12.63
C ILE A 122 -9.37 -7.63 12.02
N THR A 123 -10.54 -7.89 12.60
CA THR A 123 -11.80 -7.27 12.15
C THR A 123 -11.75 -5.76 12.36
N ASP A 124 -12.23 -5.00 11.38
CA ASP A 124 -12.28 -3.52 11.39
C ASP A 124 -10.91 -2.83 11.47
N ASP A 125 -9.82 -3.56 11.26
CA ASP A 125 -8.48 -2.99 11.15
C ASP A 125 -8.30 -2.29 9.79
N PHE A 126 -8.13 -0.97 9.84
CA PHE A 126 -7.94 -0.14 8.66
C PHE A 126 -6.73 -0.59 7.82
N TYR A 127 -5.61 -0.94 8.45
CA TYR A 127 -4.39 -1.27 7.72
C TYR A 127 -4.44 -2.65 7.06
N GLN A 128 -5.27 -3.56 7.59
CA GLN A 128 -5.54 -4.87 7.00
C GLN A 128 -6.85 -4.88 6.18
N HIS A 129 -7.43 -3.72 5.90
CA HIS A 129 -8.72 -3.67 5.20
C HIS A 129 -8.62 -4.06 3.71
N MET A 130 -7.43 -3.93 3.12
CA MET A 130 -7.15 -4.23 1.72
C MET A 130 -5.75 -4.84 1.54
N ALA A 131 -5.63 -5.73 0.56
CA ALA A 131 -4.36 -6.25 0.08
C ALA A 131 -4.33 -6.32 -1.44
N VAL A 132 -3.13 -6.41 -2.01
CA VAL A 132 -2.91 -6.61 -3.44
C VAL A 132 -2.10 -7.87 -3.68
N GLY A 133 -2.53 -8.66 -4.66
CA GLY A 133 -1.78 -9.76 -5.25
C GLY A 133 -1.35 -9.44 -6.68
N TYR A 134 -0.28 -10.08 -7.15
CA TYR A 134 0.37 -9.78 -8.43
C TYR A 134 0.52 -11.02 -9.29
N GLY A 135 -0.56 -11.81 -9.46
CA GLY A 135 -0.51 -12.98 -10.33
C GLY A 135 -1.88 -13.58 -10.59
N ASP A 136 -2.01 -14.27 -11.73
CA ASP A 136 -3.27 -14.85 -12.24
C ASP A 136 -3.64 -16.20 -11.63
N ASN A 137 -2.95 -16.64 -10.57
CA ASN A 137 -3.15 -17.99 -10.04
C ASN A 137 -4.48 -18.10 -9.28
N ASN A 138 -5.49 -18.65 -9.96
CA ASN A 138 -6.69 -19.27 -9.37
C ASN A 138 -6.35 -20.51 -8.52
N ALA A 139 -5.09 -20.95 -8.52
CA ALA A 139 -4.65 -22.10 -7.75
C ALA A 139 -4.44 -21.68 -6.29
N ALA A 140 -5.30 -22.17 -5.41
CA ALA A 140 -5.22 -22.05 -3.95
C ALA A 140 -4.00 -22.77 -3.33
N THR A 141 -2.95 -23.05 -4.11
CA THR A 141 -1.84 -23.95 -3.72
C THR A 141 -0.47 -23.29 -3.70
N ASP A 142 -0.32 -22.07 -4.20
CA ASP A 142 0.88 -21.25 -3.94
C ASP A 142 0.41 -19.90 -3.44
N ALA A 143 0.64 -19.62 -2.17
CA ALA A 143 0.38 -18.32 -1.55
C ALA A 143 1.20 -17.25 -2.30
N LEU A 144 0.61 -16.66 -3.35
CA LEU A 144 1.14 -15.44 -3.93
C LEU A 144 1.26 -14.44 -2.78
N PRO A 145 2.42 -13.79 -2.58
CA PRO A 145 2.61 -12.92 -1.44
C PRO A 145 1.64 -11.76 -1.56
N LEU A 146 0.62 -11.75 -0.71
CA LEU A 146 -0.26 -10.62 -0.53
C LEU A 146 0.57 -9.48 0.06
N PHE A 147 0.40 -8.30 -0.52
CA PHE A 147 0.97 -7.07 0.02
C PHE A 147 -0.12 -6.23 0.66
N PHE A 148 0.09 -5.80 1.90
CA PHE A 148 -0.78 -4.90 2.66
C PHE A 148 -0.21 -3.48 2.61
N PRO A 149 -0.50 -2.68 1.57
CA PRO A 149 0.19 -1.43 1.31
C PRO A 149 -0.06 -0.35 2.36
N LEU A 150 -1.17 -0.41 3.09
CA LEU A 150 -1.46 0.57 4.14
C LEU A 150 -0.54 0.45 5.35
N GLU A 151 0.00 -0.75 5.62
CA GLU A 151 0.89 -0.98 6.75
C GLU A 151 2.17 -0.12 6.68
N PRO A 152 2.98 -0.17 5.60
CA PRO A 152 4.17 0.68 5.51
C PRO A 152 3.82 2.18 5.43
N ILE A 153 2.67 2.55 4.85
CA ILE A 153 2.21 3.95 4.81
C ILE A 153 1.90 4.46 6.22
N GLY A 154 1.13 3.69 6.98
CA GLY A 154 0.83 3.98 8.38
C GLY A 154 2.08 4.06 9.24
N LEU A 155 2.99 3.09 9.09
CA LEU A 155 4.27 3.09 9.80
C LEU A 155 5.08 4.35 9.48
N ARG A 156 5.07 4.80 8.22
CA ARG A 156 5.79 6.02 7.83
C ARG A 156 5.20 7.27 8.47
N LEU A 157 3.87 7.37 8.52
CA LEU A 157 3.14 8.52 9.07
C LEU A 157 3.14 8.58 10.60
N PHE A 158 3.03 7.43 11.27
CA PHE A 158 2.80 7.35 12.72
C PHE A 158 3.97 6.76 13.50
N GLY A 159 4.96 6.15 12.83
CA GLY A 159 6.24 5.73 13.43
C GLY A 159 6.16 4.50 14.34
N ASN A 160 5.13 4.41 15.18
CA ASN A 160 4.77 3.26 15.99
C ASN A 160 3.30 2.98 15.71
N ILE A 161 3.03 1.93 14.94
CA ILE A 161 1.73 1.28 15.03
C ILE A 161 1.93 0.29 16.19
N ASP A 162 1.14 0.41 17.26
CA ASP A 162 1.24 -0.45 18.46
C ASP A 162 0.77 -1.88 18.13
N ARG A 163 1.43 -2.54 17.18
CA ARG A 163 1.21 -3.94 16.80
C ARG A 163 2.47 -4.53 16.17
N PRO A 164 2.78 -5.81 16.44
CA PRO A 164 3.78 -6.53 15.67
C PRO A 164 3.26 -6.69 14.23
N PHE A 165 4.05 -6.24 13.24
CA PHE A 165 3.82 -6.61 11.85
C PHE A 165 4.35 -8.02 11.65
N GLU A 166 3.46 -9.00 11.60
CA GLU A 166 3.81 -10.29 11.00
C GLU A 166 3.94 -10.04 9.50
N ALA A 167 5.17 -9.84 9.03
CA ALA A 167 5.44 -10.03 7.62
C ALA A 167 4.96 -11.45 7.29
N LEU A 168 3.90 -11.56 6.49
CA LEU A 168 3.44 -12.83 5.95
C LEU A 168 4.42 -13.29 4.87
N GLN A 169 5.69 -13.43 5.26
CA GLN A 169 6.63 -14.32 4.64
C GLN A 169 6.39 -15.67 5.29
N GLY A 170 5.73 -16.56 4.54
CA GLY A 170 5.69 -17.96 4.91
C GLY A 170 7.11 -18.47 5.16
N GLY A 171 7.29 -19.17 6.28
CA GLY A 171 8.33 -20.18 6.44
C GLY A 171 9.74 -19.67 6.75
N THR A 172 10.07 -19.72 8.05
CA THR A 172 11.35 -20.23 8.60
C THR A 172 12.65 -20.00 7.83
N GLY A 173 13.49 -19.12 8.38
CA GLY A 173 14.94 -19.36 8.51
C GLY A 173 15.70 -19.67 7.22
N GLY A 174 16.01 -18.63 6.45
CA GLY A 174 16.98 -18.67 5.38
C GLY A 174 17.72 -17.35 5.30
N GLU A 175 18.99 -17.36 5.68
CA GLU A 175 19.94 -16.25 5.58
C GLU A 175 19.95 -15.66 4.16
N TRP A 176 19.41 -14.44 4.01
CA TRP A 176 19.36 -13.74 2.73
C TRP A 176 20.77 -13.28 2.33
N THR A 177 21.45 -14.05 1.49
CA THR A 177 22.67 -13.58 0.81
C THR A 177 22.26 -12.75 -0.41
N ILE A 178 22.35 -11.42 -0.28
CA ILE A 178 22.13 -10.50 -1.40
C ILE A 178 23.34 -10.58 -2.36
N PRO A 179 23.14 -10.87 -3.67
CA PRO A 179 24.20 -10.81 -4.66
C PRO A 179 24.89 -9.45 -4.67
N SER A 180 26.22 -9.46 -4.74
CA SER A 180 27.12 -8.31 -4.54
C SER A 180 26.82 -7.09 -5.43
N SER A 181 26.11 -7.28 -6.54
CA SER A 181 25.75 -6.24 -7.51
C SER A 181 24.59 -5.33 -7.09
N GLN A 182 23.85 -5.66 -6.02
CA GLN A 182 22.66 -4.93 -5.57
C GLN A 182 22.83 -4.21 -4.20
N ARG A 183 24.05 -4.18 -3.65
CA ARG A 183 24.34 -3.65 -2.29
C ARG A 183 24.24 -2.12 -2.11
N LYS A 184 23.58 -1.38 -3.01
CA LYS A 184 23.50 0.09 -2.90
C LYS A 184 22.15 0.66 -2.47
N ILE A 185 21.15 -0.18 -2.18
CA ILE A 185 19.79 0.29 -1.83
C ILE A 185 19.37 -0.09 -0.39
N ALA A 186 20.31 -0.47 0.47
CA ALA A 186 20.02 -0.77 1.88
C ALA A 186 21.05 -0.13 2.82
N ARG A 187 20.99 1.20 2.95
CA ARG A 187 21.47 1.93 4.13
C ARG A 187 20.52 3.09 4.44
N PHE A 188 19.36 2.76 4.96
CA PHE A 188 18.66 3.63 5.91
C PHE A 188 18.86 3.00 7.29
N ASN A 189 19.93 3.39 7.96
CA ASN A 189 20.09 3.17 9.40
C ASN A 189 20.71 4.41 10.01
N GLY A 190 20.21 4.72 11.21
CA GLY A 190 20.28 6.02 11.87
C GLY A 190 21.67 6.61 12.04
N SER A 191 21.68 7.93 12.17
CA SER A 191 22.71 8.66 12.89
C SER A 191 22.01 9.76 13.67
N SER A 192 21.95 9.56 14.99
CA SER A 192 22.09 10.67 15.93
C SER A 192 23.53 11.18 15.85
#